data_AF-A0A9E2QB33-F1
#
_entry.id   AF-A0A9E2QB33-F1
#
_cell.length_a   1.000
_cell.length_b   1.000
_cell.length_c   1.000
_cell.angle_alpha   90.00
_cell.angle_beta   90.00
_cell.angle_gamma   90.00
#
_symmetry.space_group_name_H-M   'P 1'
#
loop_
_entity.id
_entity.type
_entity.pdbx_description
1 polymer ?
#
loop_
_entity_poly.entity_id
_entity_poly.type
_entity_poly.pdbx_seq_one_letter_code
_entity_poly.pdbx_strand_id
1 'polypeptide(L)' 'MPEEVPSLALSVAGLDPCGGAGMIADLRTFDACGVYGMGVAATVTYQSTMG' A
#
# COMPACT_ATOMS: atom_id res chain seq x y z
N MET A 1 -7.21 -29.76 -5.28
CA MET A 1 -5.97 -28.99 -5.02
C MET A 1 -6.28 -28.11 -3.83
N PRO A 2 -5.48 -28.09 -2.75
CA PRO A 2 -5.74 -27.12 -1.69
C PRO A 2 -5.69 -25.73 -2.32
N GLU A 3 -6.66 -24.87 -2.04
CA GLU A 3 -6.56 -23.47 -2.46
C GLU A 3 -5.31 -22.87 -1.80
N GLU A 4 -4.42 -22.34 -2.64
CA GLU A 4 -3.21 -21.69 -2.16
C GLU A 4 -3.62 -20.38 -1.48
N VAL A 5 -3.40 -20.29 -0.17
CA VAL A 5 -3.74 -19.09 0.59
C VAL A 5 -2.79 -17.97 0.14
N PRO A 6 -3.29 -16.87 -0.45
CA PRO A 6 -2.43 -15.80 -0.92
C PRO A 6 -1.68 -15.18 0.26
N SER A 7 -0.42 -14.81 0.04
CA SER A 7 0.37 -14.09 1.04
C SER A 7 -0.32 -12.76 1.38
N LEU A 8 -0.37 -12.42 2.67
CA LEU A 8 -1.02 -11.22 3.20
C LEU A 8 0.03 -10.23 3.69
N ALA A 9 -0.12 -8.95 3.33
CA ALA A 9 0.71 -7.86 3.86
C ALA A 9 -0.15 -6.69 4.34
N LEU A 10 0.31 -6.02 5.40
CA LEU A 10 -0.30 -4.83 5.96
C LEU A 10 0.69 -3.66 5.90
N SER A 11 0.33 -2.60 5.19
CA SER A 11 1.02 -1.30 5.29
C SER A 11 0.38 -0.45 6.37
N VAL A 12 1.21 0.10 7.27
CA VAL A 12 0.83 1.12 8.24
C VAL A 12 1.72 2.32 8.00
N ALA A 13 1.20 3.29 7.25
CA ALA A 13 1.98 4.42 6.74
C ALA A 13 1.12 5.68 6.59
N GLY A 14 1.76 6.80 6.26
CA GLY A 14 1.05 8.01 5.83
C GLY A 14 0.36 7.79 4.49
N LEU A 15 -0.78 8.46 4.28
CA LEU A 15 -1.47 8.52 2.99
C LEU A 15 -0.93 9.69 2.17
N ASP A 16 -0.27 9.38 1.06
CA ASP A 16 0.02 10.29 -0.05
C ASP A 16 -1.13 10.21 -1.08
N PRO A 17 -1.95 11.28 -1.24
CA PRO A 17 -3.05 11.30 -2.21
C PRO A 17 -2.60 11.24 -3.68
N CYS A 18 -1.35 11.59 -3.99
CA CYS A 18 -0.80 11.46 -5.34
C CYS A 18 -0.45 10.00 -5.68
N GLY A 19 -0.33 9.13 -4.67
CA GLY A 19 -0.07 7.70 -4.81
C GLY A 19 1.35 7.35 -5.26
N GLY A 20 2.30 8.29 -5.13
CA GLY A 20 3.72 8.08 -5.41
C GLY A 20 4.51 7.57 -4.20
N ALA A 21 3.99 7.77 -2.99
CA ALA A 21 4.59 7.34 -1.73
C ALA A 21 3.53 6.76 -0.77
N GLY A 22 3.99 6.41 0.44
CA GLY A 22 3.14 6.01 1.55
C GLY A 22 2.30 4.77 1.27
N MET A 23 1.18 4.66 1.98
CA MET A 23 0.32 3.47 1.98
C MET A 23 -0.16 3.09 0.57
N ILE A 24 -0.46 4.05 -0.32
CA ILE A 24 -0.91 3.74 -1.68
C ILE A 24 0.22 3.14 -2.51
N ALA A 25 1.45 3.66 -2.38
CA ALA A 25 2.61 3.09 -3.08
C ALA A 25 2.91 1.67 -2.58
N ASP A 26 2.84 1.44 -1.27
CA ASP A 26 3.03 0.11 -0.68
C ASP A 26 2.02 -0.90 -1.23
N LEU A 27 0.73 -0.53 -1.31
CA LEU A 27 -0.32 -1.40 -1.86
C LEU A 27 -0.06 -1.75 -3.34
N ARG A 28 0.46 -0.82 -4.14
CA ARG A 28 0.86 -1.09 -5.53
C ARG A 28 2.06 -2.04 -5.60
N THR A 29 3.00 -1.91 -4.66
CA THR A 29 4.11 -2.86 -4.55
C THR A 29 3.61 -4.26 -4.17
N PHE A 30 2.67 -4.38 -3.24
CA PHE A 30 2.09 -5.67 -2.87
C PHE A 30 1.37 -6.32 -4.05
N ASP A 31 0.56 -5.58 -4.80
CA ASP A 31 -0.10 -6.06 -6.02
C ASP A 31 0.90 -6.55 -7.06
N ALA A 32 1.95 -5.77 -7.34
CA ALA A 32 3.02 -6.15 -8.24
C ALA A 32 3.80 -7.41 -7.79
N CYS A 33 3.80 -7.70 -6.48
CA CYS A 33 4.41 -8.89 -5.90
C CYS A 33 3.45 -10.08 -5.73
N GLY A 34 2.19 -9.98 -6.18
CA GLY A 34 1.20 -11.05 -6.01
C GLY A 34 0.76 -11.27 -4.55
N VAL A 35 0.86 -10.23 -3.72
CA VAL A 35 0.50 -10.26 -2.30
C VAL A 35 -0.83 -9.52 -2.13
N TYR A 36 -1.76 -10.10 -1.39
CA TYR A 36 -2.98 -9.40 -1.03
C TYR A 36 -2.66 -8.33 0.03
N GLY A 37 -2.66 -7.08 -0.42
CA GLY A 37 -2.30 -5.92 0.38
C GLY A 37 -3.48 -5.31 1.14
N MET A 38 -3.23 -4.97 2.40
CA MET A 38 -4.12 -4.18 3.26
C MET A 38 -3.40 -2.90 3.69
N GLY A 39 -4.13 -1.80 3.86
CA GLY A 39 -3.55 -0.51 4.21
C GLY A 39 -4.28 0.14 5.39
N VAL A 40 -3.51 0.67 6.34
CA VAL A 40 -3.98 1.55 7.42
C VAL A 40 -3.29 2.90 7.29
N ALA A 41 -4.09 3.95 7.08
CA ALA A 41 -3.59 5.32 7.04
C ALA A 41 -3.32 5.81 8.46
N ALA A 42 -2.05 5.84 8.86
CA ALA A 42 -1.63 6.38 10.16
C ALA A 42 -1.81 7.91 10.23
N THR A 43 -1.64 8.57 9.08
CA THR A 43 -1.88 10.00 8.89
C THR A 43 -2.42 10.26 7.49
N VAL A 44 -3.17 11.35 7.32
CA VAL A 44 -3.56 11.86 6.01
C VAL A 44 -2.75 13.12 5.74
N THR A 45 -2.09 13.18 4.59
CA THR A 45 -1.21 14.30 4.24
C THR A 45 -1.63 14.90 2.91
N TYR A 46 -1.26 16.16 2.68
CA TYR A 46 -1.23 16.75 1.35
C TYR A 46 0.21 16.67 0.87
N GLN A 47 0.49 15.79 -0.09
CA GLN A 47 1.83 15.65 -0.66
C GLN A 47 1.81 16.00 -2.14
N SER A 48 2.98 16.42 -2.62
CA SER A 48 3.29 16.67 -4.01
C SER A 48 4.75 16.34 -4.25
N THR A 49 5.09 16.02 -5.50
CA THR A 49 6.48 15.85 -5.92
C THR A 49 7.25 17.18 -5.97
N MET A 50 6.56 18.31 -5.83
CA MET A 50 7.12 19.66 -5.96
C MET A 50 7.48 20.33 -4.63
N GLY A 51 7.30 19.64 -3.49
CA GLY A 51 7.42 20.24 -2.15
C GLY A 51 6.14 20.92 -1.75
#